data_AF-A0A2G6T1S4-F1
#
_entry.id   AF-A0A2G6T1S4-F1
#
_cell.length_a   1.000
_cell.length_b   1.000
_cell.length_c   1.000
_cell.angle_alpha   90.00
_cell.angle_beta   90.00
_cell.angle_gamma   90.00
#
_symmetry.space_group_name_H-M   'P 1'
#
loop_
_entity.id
_entity.type
_entity.pdbx_description
1 polymer ?
#
loop_
_entity_poly.entity_id
_entity_poly.type
_entity_poly.pdbx_seq_one_letter_code
_entity_poly.pdbx_strand_id
1 'polypeptide(L)'
;MNSPEDDSRFVAGDGPVNRRTALLHERQARATEEPPAHTELADRLHRAHARTQLGTPLADYFAAPPQAHVAPSALHIATSVLAAGGAVVVLLGVIQSAVLPLAAGAGATLLGAMGWWRTRPARPAHSALAPAAALFDTEALQAFDRALEAAAPELGEQATQHLLETKEAFQRMGHERPTHDEHFTVEDRLFLRECLRRYLPDTLQAYLRVPAAQRRQVLHEGQPSAHDALLQQLALLHGEILAREKKIGRSAAEVLARQQRFLESKKSR
;
A
#
# COMPACT_ATOMS: atom_id res chain seq x y z
N MET A 1 37.49 -59.85 -18.67
CA MET A 1 36.77 -58.58 -18.84
C MET A 1 37.31 -57.92 -20.09
N ASN A 2 36.60 -58.06 -21.21
CA ASN A 2 36.94 -57.39 -22.47
C ASN A 2 35.83 -56.36 -22.73
N SER A 3 36.20 -55.11 -23.01
CA SER A 3 35.29 -54.06 -23.43
C SER A 3 34.71 -54.38 -24.81
N PRO A 4 33.43 -54.07 -25.10
CA PRO A 4 32.88 -54.30 -26.42
C PRO A 4 33.44 -53.29 -27.42
N GLU A 5 33.79 -53.81 -28.61
CA GLU A 5 34.27 -53.05 -29.76
C GLU A 5 33.15 -52.17 -30.34
N ASP A 6 33.51 -50.95 -30.71
CA ASP A 6 32.64 -49.92 -31.27
C ASP A 6 32.37 -50.24 -32.75
N ASP A 7 31.27 -50.95 -33.02
CA ASP A 7 30.91 -51.44 -34.35
C ASP A 7 30.38 -50.27 -35.22
N SER A 8 31.27 -49.73 -36.04
CA SER A 8 31.13 -48.56 -36.94
C SER A 8 30.04 -48.65 -38.04
N ARG A 9 29.05 -49.55 -37.91
CA ARG A 9 27.97 -49.77 -38.90
C ARG A 9 26.60 -49.20 -38.50
N PHE A 10 26.48 -48.57 -37.34
CA PHE A 10 25.22 -47.94 -36.91
C PHE A 10 25.30 -46.42 -36.95
N VAL A 11 24.57 -45.80 -37.88
CA VAL A 11 24.30 -44.35 -37.86
C VAL A 11 23.03 -44.14 -37.04
N ALA A 12 23.19 -43.73 -35.79
CA ALA A 12 22.07 -43.28 -34.97
C ALA A 12 21.64 -41.89 -35.46
N GLY A 13 20.46 -41.80 -36.07
CA GLY A 13 19.84 -40.51 -36.38
C GLY A 13 19.31 -39.87 -35.10
N ASP A 14 19.71 -38.63 -34.84
CA ASP A 14 19.36 -37.85 -33.63
C ASP A 14 17.89 -37.34 -33.63
N GLY A 15 17.01 -38.03 -34.38
CA GLY A 15 15.64 -37.60 -34.65
C GLY A 15 14.61 -38.68 -34.34
N PRO A 16 13.36 -38.29 -34.05
CA PRO A 16 12.31 -39.23 -33.66
C PRO A 16 11.98 -40.19 -34.79
N VAL A 17 12.27 -41.48 -34.57
CA VAL A 17 12.13 -42.55 -35.57
C VAL A 17 10.65 -42.93 -35.83
N ASN A 18 9.70 -42.40 -35.04
CA ASN A 18 8.28 -42.73 -35.19
C ASN A 18 7.36 -41.60 -34.71
N ARG A 19 6.12 -41.51 -35.23
CA ARG A 19 5.11 -40.50 -34.81
C ARG A 19 4.87 -40.51 -33.29
N ARG A 20 4.99 -41.69 -32.68
CA ARG A 20 4.79 -41.89 -31.24
C ARG A 20 5.94 -41.34 -30.40
N THR A 21 7.18 -41.38 -30.91
CA THR A 21 8.35 -40.79 -30.25
C THR A 21 8.43 -39.27 -30.47
N ALA A 22 7.94 -38.77 -31.61
CA ALA A 22 7.79 -37.33 -31.84
C ALA A 22 6.84 -36.66 -30.84
N LEU A 23 5.66 -37.27 -30.57
CA LEU A 23 4.70 -36.75 -29.58
C LEU A 23 5.22 -36.81 -28.13
N LEU A 24 6.07 -37.78 -27.81
CA LEU A 24 6.74 -37.85 -26.51
C LEU A 24 7.79 -36.75 -26.37
N HIS A 25 8.58 -36.50 -27.41
CA HIS A 25 9.53 -35.39 -27.44
C HIS A 25 8.82 -34.03 -27.38
N GLU A 26 7.71 -33.83 -28.09
CA GLU A 26 6.91 -32.60 -28.00
C GLU A 26 6.29 -32.40 -26.61
N ARG A 27 5.81 -33.47 -25.97
CA ARG A 27 5.30 -33.41 -24.60
C ARG A 27 6.39 -33.13 -23.58
N GLN A 28 7.58 -33.70 -23.76
CA GLN A 28 8.74 -33.41 -22.94
C GLN A 28 9.22 -31.98 -23.16
N ALA A 29 9.31 -31.50 -24.39
CA ALA A 29 9.67 -30.12 -24.71
C ALA A 29 8.68 -29.10 -24.13
N ARG A 30 7.36 -29.37 -24.19
CA ARG A 30 6.33 -28.55 -23.53
C ARG A 30 6.30 -28.67 -22.02
N ALA A 31 6.80 -29.77 -21.45
CA ALA A 31 6.94 -29.91 -20.00
C ALA A 31 8.17 -29.16 -19.46
N THR A 32 9.15 -28.87 -20.32
CA THR A 32 10.32 -28.03 -20.00
C THR A 32 10.08 -26.55 -20.26
N GLU A 33 9.05 -26.17 -21.02
CA GLU A 33 8.57 -24.79 -21.10
C GLU A 33 7.90 -24.40 -19.77
N GLU A 34 8.66 -23.71 -18.91
CA GLU A 34 8.09 -23.06 -17.73
C GLU A 34 6.90 -22.18 -18.15
N PRO A 35 5.74 -22.29 -17.48
CA PRO A 35 4.59 -21.46 -17.81
C PRO A 35 5.00 -19.97 -17.71
N PRO A 36 4.53 -19.11 -18.62
CA PRO A 36 4.89 -17.70 -18.59
C PRO A 36 4.49 -17.14 -17.22
N ALA A 37 5.49 -16.80 -16.41
CA ALA A 37 5.26 -16.19 -15.11
C ALA A 37 4.48 -14.90 -15.36
N HIS A 38 3.22 -14.87 -14.93
CA HIS A 38 2.39 -13.67 -14.99
C HIS A 38 2.90 -12.66 -13.96
N THR A 39 4.02 -12.01 -14.26
CA THR A 39 4.71 -11.03 -13.40
C THR A 39 3.75 -9.93 -12.94
N GLU A 40 2.86 -9.47 -13.82
CA GLU A 40 1.83 -8.48 -13.46
C GLU A 40 0.88 -8.93 -12.35
N LEU A 41 0.54 -10.23 -12.30
CA LEU A 41 -0.37 -10.77 -11.30
C LEU A 41 0.37 -10.90 -9.96
N ALA A 42 1.63 -11.36 -9.98
CA ALA A 42 2.49 -11.39 -8.81
C ALA A 42 2.71 -9.98 -8.21
N ASP A 43 2.94 -8.97 -9.06
CA ASP A 43 3.09 -7.57 -8.63
C ASP A 43 1.80 -7.00 -8.04
N ARG A 44 0.63 -7.40 -8.57
CA ARG A 44 -0.67 -7.01 -8.01
C ARG A 44 -0.91 -7.64 -6.65
N LEU A 45 -0.55 -8.91 -6.47
CA LEU A 45 -0.67 -9.60 -5.19
C LEU A 45 0.28 -9.01 -4.15
N HIS A 46 1.52 -8.69 -4.53
CA HIS A 46 2.47 -8.01 -3.65
C HIS A 46 1.93 -6.66 -3.17
N ARG A 47 1.43 -5.83 -4.10
CA ARG A 47 0.80 -4.55 -3.77
C ARG A 47 -0.41 -4.70 -2.88
N ALA A 48 -1.24 -5.70 -3.12
CA ALA A 48 -2.41 -5.97 -2.30
C ALA A 48 -2.00 -6.36 -0.88
N HIS A 49 -0.99 -7.22 -0.74
CA HIS A 49 -0.49 -7.69 0.55
C HIS A 49 0.16 -6.57 1.37
N ALA A 50 0.99 -5.74 0.72
CA ALA A 50 1.56 -4.54 1.34
C ALA A 50 0.47 -3.58 1.81
N ARG A 51 -0.58 -3.36 1.01
CA ARG A 51 -1.72 -2.52 1.41
C ARG A 51 -2.52 -3.10 2.57
N THR A 52 -2.67 -4.41 2.67
CA THR A 52 -3.35 -5.03 3.82
C THR A 52 -2.57 -4.89 5.11
N GLN A 53 -1.23 -4.88 5.05
CA GLN A 53 -0.37 -4.79 6.24
C GLN A 53 -0.06 -3.35 6.65
N LEU A 54 0.22 -2.49 5.67
CA LEU A 54 0.73 -1.12 5.87
C LEU A 54 -0.30 -0.03 5.54
N GLY A 55 -1.49 -0.39 5.07
CA GLY A 55 -2.57 0.55 4.74
C GLY A 55 -2.34 1.34 3.44
N THR A 56 -3.06 2.46 3.30
CA THR A 56 -3.01 3.33 2.11
C THR A 56 -1.65 4.03 1.96
N PRO A 57 -0.98 3.96 0.79
CA PRO A 57 0.29 4.68 0.55
C PRO A 57 0.20 6.17 0.91
N LEU A 58 1.29 6.77 1.41
CA LEU A 58 1.31 8.19 1.79
C LEU A 58 1.07 9.11 0.59
N ALA A 59 1.65 8.79 -0.56
CA ALA A 59 1.43 9.57 -1.78
C ALA A 59 -0.06 9.58 -2.16
N ASP A 60 -0.73 8.43 -2.07
CA ASP A 60 -2.18 8.31 -2.32
C ASP A 60 -3.00 9.07 -1.27
N TYR A 61 -2.59 9.00 0.01
CA TYR A 61 -3.26 9.68 1.11
C TYR A 61 -3.26 11.21 0.91
N PHE A 62 -2.13 11.79 0.53
CA PHE A 62 -2.02 13.24 0.31
C PHE A 62 -2.54 13.69 -1.07
N ALA A 63 -2.60 12.79 -2.06
CA ALA A 63 -3.22 13.08 -3.35
C ALA A 63 -4.75 13.02 -3.30
N ALA A 64 -5.32 12.33 -2.31
CA ALA A 64 -6.77 12.26 -2.15
C ALA A 64 -7.33 13.67 -1.87
N PRO A 65 -8.36 14.13 -2.59
CA PRO A 65 -9.04 15.36 -2.22
C PRO A 65 -9.56 15.21 -0.78
N PRO A 66 -9.54 16.28 0.04
CA PRO A 66 -10.14 16.23 1.37
C PRO A 66 -11.56 15.70 1.18
N GLN A 67 -11.85 14.57 1.81
CA GLN A 67 -13.17 13.95 1.72
C GLN A 67 -14.15 14.90 2.38
N ALA A 68 -14.73 15.82 1.60
CA ALA A 68 -16.00 16.39 1.95
C ALA A 68 -16.91 15.17 2.14
N HIS A 69 -17.39 14.95 3.35
CA HIS A 69 -18.47 14.01 3.60
C HIS A 69 -19.68 14.53 2.83
N VAL A 70 -19.73 14.24 1.53
CA VAL A 70 -20.91 14.47 0.71
C VAL A 70 -21.90 13.45 1.21
N ALA A 71 -22.85 13.91 2.02
CA ALA A 71 -23.96 13.08 2.47
C ALA A 71 -24.54 12.37 1.24
N PRO A 72 -24.71 11.03 1.28
CA PRO A 72 -25.24 10.31 0.13
C PRO A 72 -26.59 10.92 -0.23
N SER A 73 -26.70 11.46 -1.46
CA SER A 73 -27.95 12.05 -1.94
C SER A 73 -29.10 11.05 -1.74
N ALA A 74 -30.29 11.53 -1.36
CA ALA A 74 -31.46 10.68 -1.17
C ALA A 74 -31.73 9.74 -2.36
N LEU A 75 -31.36 10.17 -3.56
CA LEU A 75 -31.47 9.40 -4.80
C LEU A 75 -30.50 8.20 -4.85
N HIS A 76 -29.26 8.33 -4.33
CA HIS A 76 -28.35 7.19 -4.17
C HIS A 76 -28.93 6.13 -3.21
N ILE A 77 -29.45 6.58 -2.07
CA ILE A 77 -30.06 5.68 -1.07
C ILE A 77 -31.29 4.99 -1.68
N ALA A 78 -32.13 5.73 -2.40
CA ALA A 78 -33.31 5.17 -3.06
C ALA A 78 -32.92 4.10 -4.11
N THR A 79 -31.90 4.36 -4.93
CA THR A 79 -31.45 3.39 -5.96
C THR A 79 -30.80 2.14 -5.37
N SER A 80 -30.04 2.27 -4.27
CA SER A 80 -29.44 1.11 -3.59
C SER A 80 -30.49 0.23 -2.89
N VAL A 81 -31.47 0.87 -2.22
CA VAL A 81 -32.60 0.17 -1.60
C VAL A 81 -33.46 -0.52 -2.67
N LEU A 82 -33.71 0.12 -3.81
CA LEU A 82 -34.48 -0.47 -4.91
C LEU A 82 -33.76 -1.68 -5.51
N ALA A 83 -32.43 -1.62 -5.69
CA ALA A 83 -31.64 -2.73 -6.19
C ALA A 83 -31.66 -3.93 -5.22
N ALA A 84 -31.44 -3.68 -3.92
CA ALA A 84 -31.46 -4.72 -2.90
C ALA A 84 -32.85 -5.33 -2.73
N GLY A 85 -33.89 -4.49 -2.64
CA GLY A 85 -35.28 -4.92 -2.53
C GLY A 85 -35.75 -5.74 -3.73
N GLY A 86 -35.40 -5.29 -4.95
CA GLY A 86 -35.70 -6.04 -6.18
C GLY A 86 -35.09 -7.44 -6.17
N ALA A 87 -33.85 -7.60 -5.68
CA ALA A 87 -33.15 -8.89 -5.66
C ALA A 87 -33.84 -9.88 -4.72
N VAL A 88 -34.33 -9.40 -3.58
CA VAL A 88 -35.13 -10.19 -2.63
C VAL A 88 -36.45 -10.63 -3.28
N VAL A 89 -37.13 -9.76 -4.03
CA VAL A 89 -38.37 -10.11 -4.74
C VAL A 89 -38.14 -11.12 -5.87
N VAL A 90 -37.03 -11.03 -6.60
CA VAL A 90 -36.63 -12.06 -7.59
C VAL A 90 -36.45 -13.41 -6.90
N LEU A 91 -35.69 -13.45 -5.81
CA LEU A 91 -35.44 -14.67 -5.06
C LEU A 91 -36.75 -15.30 -4.58
N LEU A 92 -37.67 -14.49 -4.07
CA LEU A 92 -38.98 -14.95 -3.63
C LEU A 92 -39.84 -15.47 -4.79
N GLY A 93 -39.77 -14.83 -5.96
CA GLY A 93 -40.45 -15.28 -7.18
C GLY A 93 -39.91 -16.62 -7.72
N VAL A 94 -38.61 -16.87 -7.60
CA VAL A 94 -37.99 -18.17 -7.92
C VAL A 94 -38.50 -19.26 -6.97
N ILE A 95 -38.55 -18.98 -5.66
CA ILE A 95 -39.02 -19.94 -4.65
C ILE A 95 -40.49 -20.28 -4.85
N GLN A 96 -41.33 -19.30 -5.18
CA GLN A 96 -42.78 -19.48 -5.35
C GLN A 96 -43.19 -19.87 -6.78
N SER A 97 -42.24 -20.01 -7.72
CA SER A 97 -42.49 -20.29 -9.15
C SER A 97 -43.49 -19.32 -9.83
N ALA A 98 -43.58 -18.10 -9.31
CA ALA A 98 -44.54 -17.10 -9.78
C ALA A 98 -43.87 -16.10 -10.72
N VAL A 99 -44.38 -16.02 -11.96
CA VAL A 99 -43.80 -15.19 -13.03
C VAL A 99 -43.89 -13.69 -12.73
N LEU A 100 -44.96 -13.26 -12.06
CA LEU A 100 -45.24 -11.86 -11.76
C LEU A 100 -44.22 -11.22 -10.78
N PRO A 101 -43.93 -11.81 -9.60
CA PRO A 101 -42.89 -11.29 -8.71
C PRO A 101 -41.48 -11.43 -9.31
N LEU A 102 -41.23 -12.46 -10.13
CA LEU A 102 -39.93 -12.63 -10.80
C LEU A 102 -39.67 -11.49 -11.80
N ALA A 103 -40.65 -11.15 -12.64
CA ALA A 103 -40.54 -10.05 -13.59
C ALA A 103 -40.45 -8.67 -12.90
N ALA A 104 -41.27 -8.45 -11.86
CA ALA A 104 -41.27 -7.21 -11.10
C ALA A 104 -39.95 -6.99 -10.34
N GLY A 105 -39.41 -8.05 -9.71
CA GLY A 105 -38.13 -8.02 -9.04
C GLY A 105 -36.97 -7.75 -10.01
N ALA A 106 -36.96 -8.42 -11.17
CA ALA A 106 -35.90 -8.25 -12.17
C ALA A 106 -35.90 -6.84 -12.78
N GLY A 107 -37.08 -6.25 -12.97
CA GLY A 107 -37.20 -4.85 -13.39
C GLY A 107 -36.64 -3.88 -12.34
N ALA A 108 -36.98 -4.09 -11.06
CA ALA A 108 -36.51 -3.24 -9.98
C ALA A 108 -34.99 -3.34 -9.74
N THR A 109 -34.40 -4.54 -9.85
CA THR A 109 -32.93 -4.71 -9.75
C THR A 109 -32.19 -4.01 -10.86
N LEU A 110 -32.65 -4.15 -12.10
CA LEU A 110 -32.01 -3.52 -13.27
C LEU A 110 -32.11 -1.99 -13.20
N LEU A 111 -33.27 -1.45 -12.84
CA LEU A 111 -33.46 -0.01 -12.68
C LEU A 111 -32.64 0.54 -11.50
N GLY A 112 -32.61 -0.16 -10.37
CA GLY A 112 -31.80 0.20 -9.21
C GLY A 112 -30.30 0.17 -9.52
N ALA A 113 -29.82 -0.88 -10.19
CA ALA A 113 -28.41 -1.02 -10.58
C ALA A 113 -27.99 0.04 -11.62
N MET A 114 -28.85 0.35 -12.58
CA MET A 114 -28.57 1.39 -13.59
C MET A 114 -28.61 2.80 -12.97
N GLY A 115 -29.54 3.04 -12.03
CA GLY A 115 -29.56 4.26 -11.23
C GLY A 115 -28.29 4.43 -10.41
N TRP A 116 -27.89 3.38 -9.68
CA TRP A 116 -26.65 3.37 -8.90
C TRP A 116 -25.41 3.61 -9.77
N TRP A 117 -25.33 3.01 -10.96
CA TRP A 117 -24.21 3.21 -11.87
C TRP A 117 -24.12 4.63 -12.42
N ARG A 118 -25.27 5.27 -12.69
CA ARG A 118 -25.34 6.66 -13.15
C ARG A 118 -25.07 7.67 -12.05
N THR A 119 -25.47 7.34 -10.82
CA THR A 119 -25.28 8.25 -9.70
C THR A 119 -23.89 8.10 -9.11
N ARG A 120 -23.23 6.95 -9.33
CA ARG A 120 -21.86 6.68 -8.87
C ARG A 120 -21.01 7.91 -9.14
N PRO A 121 -20.46 8.55 -8.09
CA PRO A 121 -19.67 9.75 -8.28
C PRO A 121 -18.57 9.42 -9.28
N ALA A 122 -18.52 10.19 -10.37
CA ALA A 122 -17.46 10.07 -11.35
C ALA A 122 -16.15 10.11 -10.56
N ARG A 123 -15.32 9.07 -10.71
CA ARG A 123 -13.98 9.04 -10.12
C ARG A 123 -13.34 10.35 -10.56
N PRO A 124 -12.99 11.28 -9.64
CA PRO A 124 -12.55 12.60 -10.05
C PRO A 124 -11.36 12.39 -10.98
N ALA A 125 -11.52 12.84 -12.23
CA ALA A 125 -10.40 12.97 -13.15
C ALA A 125 -9.38 13.84 -12.43
N HIS A 126 -8.12 13.40 -12.43
CA HIS A 126 -7.02 14.06 -11.73
C HIS A 126 -6.99 15.55 -12.12
N SER A 127 -7.58 16.39 -11.28
CA SER A 127 -7.48 17.82 -11.42
C SER A 127 -6.13 18.19 -10.80
N ALA A 128 -5.16 18.35 -11.68
CA ALA A 128 -3.80 18.78 -11.38
C ALA A 128 -3.81 20.23 -10.86
N LEU A 129 -4.13 20.41 -9.58
CA LEU A 129 -3.72 21.56 -8.77
C LEU A 129 -3.81 21.13 -7.31
N ALA A 130 -2.66 20.72 -6.79
CA ALA A 130 -2.53 20.07 -5.50
C ALA A 130 -2.83 21.04 -4.33
N PRO A 131 -2.95 20.50 -3.12
CA PRO A 131 -1.89 20.84 -2.19
C PRO A 131 -1.11 19.55 -1.96
N ALA A 132 0.02 19.43 -2.66
CA ALA A 132 1.04 18.50 -2.25
C ALA A 132 1.31 18.82 -0.78
N ALA A 133 1.42 17.79 0.07
CA ALA A 133 1.73 17.94 1.47
C ALA A 133 2.72 19.10 1.64
N ALA A 134 2.32 20.20 2.29
CA ALA A 134 3.09 21.44 2.19
C ALA A 134 4.54 21.27 2.69
N LEU A 135 4.72 20.25 3.54
CA LEU A 135 5.99 19.80 4.06
C LEU A 135 6.75 18.79 3.18
N PHE A 136 6.06 17.99 2.36
CA PHE A 136 6.64 16.84 1.64
C PHE A 136 6.43 16.91 0.13
N ASP A 137 7.49 16.66 -0.60
CA ASP A 137 7.48 16.45 -2.03
C ASP A 137 6.93 15.06 -2.39
N THR A 138 6.18 15.00 -3.50
CA THR A 138 5.57 13.76 -4.01
C THR A 138 6.60 12.67 -4.26
N GLU A 139 7.80 13.02 -4.71
CA GLU A 139 8.88 12.06 -4.97
C GLU A 139 9.36 11.38 -3.67
N ALA A 140 9.54 12.15 -2.58
CA ALA A 140 9.93 11.59 -1.29
C ALA A 140 8.85 10.65 -0.73
N LEU A 141 7.58 11.02 -0.85
CA LEU A 141 6.45 10.16 -0.46
C LEU A 141 6.46 8.84 -1.24
N GLN A 142 6.65 8.91 -2.56
CA GLN A 142 6.73 7.73 -3.43
C GLN A 142 7.97 6.87 -3.17
N ALA A 143 9.11 7.46 -2.82
CA ALA A 143 10.31 6.72 -2.44
C ALA A 143 10.07 5.89 -1.18
N PHE A 144 9.47 6.51 -0.16
CA PHE A 144 9.07 5.82 1.06
C PHE A 144 8.03 4.71 0.81
N ASP A 145 6.98 5.00 0.05
CA ASP A 145 5.93 4.01 -0.26
C ASP A 145 6.49 2.78 -1.00
N ARG A 146 7.41 2.98 -1.95
CA ARG A 146 8.10 1.87 -2.64
C ARG A 146 8.97 1.05 -1.68
N ALA A 147 9.68 1.71 -0.77
CA ALA A 147 10.51 1.01 0.22
C ALA A 147 9.65 0.17 1.18
N LEU A 148 8.51 0.71 1.63
CA LEU A 148 7.53 -0.01 2.44
C LEU A 148 6.97 -1.23 1.71
N GLU A 149 6.55 -1.07 0.45
CA GLU A 149 5.99 -2.14 -0.35
C GLU A 149 6.99 -3.29 -0.55
N ALA A 150 8.25 -2.96 -0.84
CA ALA A 150 9.32 -3.95 -1.01
C ALA A 150 9.68 -4.67 0.30
N ALA A 151 9.61 -3.98 1.44
CA ALA A 151 9.96 -4.54 2.73
C ALA A 151 8.83 -5.35 3.37
N ALA A 152 7.56 -5.01 3.11
CA ALA A 152 6.36 -5.61 3.71
C ALA A 152 6.41 -7.14 3.90
N PRO A 153 6.73 -7.97 2.87
CA PRO A 153 6.71 -9.43 3.03
C PRO A 153 7.80 -9.98 3.97
N GLU A 154 8.86 -9.21 4.21
CA GLU A 154 10.06 -9.63 4.95
C GLU A 154 10.12 -9.04 6.37
N LEU A 155 9.19 -8.14 6.71
CA LEU A 155 9.16 -7.46 8.00
C LEU A 155 8.46 -8.31 9.06
N GLY A 156 9.03 -8.31 10.27
CA GLY A 156 8.35 -8.82 11.46
C GLY A 156 7.29 -7.85 11.98
N GLU A 157 6.44 -8.33 12.89
CA GLU A 157 5.36 -7.55 13.49
C GLU A 157 5.84 -6.24 14.14
N GLN A 158 6.92 -6.30 14.94
CA GLN A 158 7.46 -5.11 15.63
C GLN A 158 7.96 -4.03 14.65
N ALA A 159 8.67 -4.42 13.59
CA ALA A 159 9.16 -3.47 12.60
C ALA A 159 8.00 -2.86 11.79
N THR A 160 6.99 -3.67 11.48
CA THR A 160 5.77 -3.24 10.80
C THR A 160 5.03 -2.19 11.65
N GLN A 161 4.88 -2.45 12.95
CA GLN A 161 4.24 -1.52 13.90
C GLN A 161 4.97 -0.18 13.97
N HIS A 162 6.30 -0.17 14.10
CA HIS A 162 7.08 1.07 14.11
C HIS A 162 6.94 1.88 12.81
N LEU A 163 6.86 1.20 11.65
CA LEU A 163 6.67 1.86 10.37
C LEU A 163 5.26 2.44 10.24
N LEU A 164 4.23 1.77 10.77
CA LEU A 164 2.86 2.28 10.84
C LEU A 164 2.80 3.55 11.70
N GLU A 165 3.36 3.52 12.91
CA GLU A 165 3.42 4.69 13.81
C GLU A 165 4.16 5.88 13.17
N THR A 166 5.25 5.58 12.46
CA THR A 166 6.03 6.58 11.71
C THR A 166 5.20 7.16 10.57
N LYS A 167 4.47 6.32 9.84
CA LYS A 167 3.58 6.75 8.77
C LYS A 167 2.45 7.64 9.28
N GLU A 168 1.85 7.30 10.41
CA GLU A 168 0.83 8.12 11.06
C GLU A 168 1.38 9.49 11.49
N ALA A 169 2.62 9.55 12.00
CA ALA A 169 3.26 10.83 12.32
C ALA A 169 3.42 11.73 11.09
N PHE A 170 3.84 11.16 9.95
CA PHE A 170 3.89 11.91 8.69
C PHE A 170 2.50 12.36 8.22
N GLN A 171 1.46 11.53 8.38
CA GLN A 171 0.08 11.89 8.04
C GLN A 171 -0.41 13.08 8.87
N ARG A 172 -0.17 13.08 10.18
CA ARG A 172 -0.54 14.20 11.07
C ARG A 172 0.15 15.50 10.66
N MET A 173 1.44 15.44 10.34
CA MET A 173 2.19 16.63 9.93
C MET A 173 1.88 17.08 8.50
N GLY A 174 1.59 16.19 7.56
CA GLY A 174 1.63 16.53 6.12
C GLY A 174 0.59 17.54 5.64
N HIS A 175 -0.47 17.77 6.42
CA HIS A 175 -1.45 18.83 6.16
C HIS A 175 -1.11 20.16 6.82
N GLU A 176 -0.16 20.17 7.75
CA GLU A 176 0.31 21.38 8.41
C GLU A 176 1.06 22.27 7.41
N ARG A 177 0.90 23.57 7.60
CA ARG A 177 1.66 24.60 6.88
C ARG A 177 2.48 25.40 7.89
N PRO A 178 3.50 24.79 8.50
CA PRO A 178 4.29 25.49 9.50
C PRO A 178 4.95 26.71 8.87
N THR A 179 4.82 27.83 9.56
CA THR A 179 5.62 29.01 9.28
C THR A 179 7.03 28.72 9.77
N HIS A 180 8.06 29.10 9.01
CA HIS A 180 9.42 29.00 9.52
C HIS A 180 9.61 30.06 10.59
N ASP A 181 9.99 29.64 11.78
CA ASP A 181 10.21 30.48 12.94
C ASP A 181 11.37 29.94 13.79
N GLU A 182 11.56 30.50 14.98
CA GLU A 182 12.62 30.07 15.91
C GLU A 182 12.44 28.62 16.39
N HIS A 183 11.21 28.10 16.41
CA HIS A 183 10.90 26.77 16.91
C HIS A 183 10.95 25.69 15.83
N PHE A 184 10.55 26.02 14.60
CA PHE A 184 10.58 25.12 13.46
C PHE A 184 11.44 25.69 12.33
N THR A 185 12.65 25.15 12.22
CA THR A 185 13.69 25.67 11.33
C THR A 185 13.67 25.03 9.94
N VAL A 186 14.43 25.61 9.00
CA VAL A 186 14.65 25.01 7.67
C VAL A 186 15.32 23.64 7.78
N GLU A 187 16.23 23.45 8.73
CA GLU A 187 16.90 22.17 9.00
C GLU A 187 15.91 21.10 9.46
N ASP A 188 14.95 21.45 10.32
CA ASP A 188 13.90 20.52 10.76
C ASP A 188 13.05 20.05 9.58
N ARG A 189 12.67 20.97 8.68
CA ARG A 189 11.92 20.63 7.47
C ARG A 189 12.74 19.76 6.52
N LEU A 190 14.02 20.08 6.32
CA LEU A 190 14.91 19.32 5.45
C LEU A 190 15.11 17.91 5.99
N PHE A 191 15.31 17.77 7.31
CA PHE A 191 15.42 16.48 7.97
C PHE A 191 14.20 15.59 7.71
N LEU A 192 12.98 16.12 7.90
CA LEU A 192 11.75 15.34 7.67
C LEU A 192 11.61 14.89 6.20
N ARG A 193 12.02 15.71 5.24
CA ARG A 193 12.04 15.33 3.82
C ARG A 193 13.08 14.25 3.54
N GLU A 194 14.28 14.37 4.08
CA GLU A 194 15.33 13.36 3.94
C GLU A 194 14.99 12.04 4.64
N CYS A 195 14.22 12.06 5.73
CA CYS A 195 13.69 10.84 6.35
C CYS A 195 12.88 10.00 5.36
N LEU A 196 11.94 10.64 4.65
CA LEU A 196 11.09 9.97 3.65
C LEU A 196 11.85 9.63 2.36
N ARG A 197 12.71 10.54 1.92
CA ARG A 197 13.43 10.40 0.65
C ARG A 197 14.56 9.37 0.73
N ARG A 198 15.26 9.31 1.86
CA ARG A 198 16.54 8.59 1.98
C ARG A 198 16.67 7.76 3.24
N TYR A 199 16.53 8.32 4.44
CA TYR A 199 16.94 7.60 5.65
C TYR A 199 16.11 6.34 5.91
N LEU A 200 14.77 6.44 5.86
CA LEU A 200 13.91 5.27 6.01
C LEU A 200 14.06 4.28 4.84
N PRO A 201 14.02 4.71 3.55
CA PRO A 201 14.29 3.82 2.43
C PRO A 201 15.64 3.09 2.51
N ASP A 202 16.72 3.79 2.81
CA ASP A 202 18.07 3.22 2.89
C ASP A 202 18.17 2.21 4.04
N THR A 203 17.57 2.50 5.20
CA THR A 203 17.50 1.56 6.34
C THR A 203 16.77 0.27 5.97
N LEU A 204 15.60 0.37 5.33
CA LEU A 204 14.84 -0.81 4.89
C LEU A 204 15.60 -1.59 3.82
N GLN A 205 16.20 -0.90 2.86
CA GLN A 205 16.98 -1.56 1.81
C GLN A 205 18.22 -2.27 2.37
N ALA A 206 18.92 -1.65 3.34
CA ALA A 206 20.07 -2.27 4.00
C ALA A 206 19.67 -3.55 4.74
N TYR A 207 18.52 -3.56 5.43
CA TYR A 207 17.98 -4.76 6.08
C TYR A 207 17.68 -5.88 5.07
N LEU A 208 17.04 -5.54 3.95
CA LEU A 208 16.68 -6.51 2.91
C LEU A 208 17.91 -7.14 2.22
N ARG A 209 19.04 -6.42 2.15
CA ARG A 209 20.30 -6.96 1.62
C ARG A 209 20.90 -8.08 2.47
N VAL A 210 20.55 -8.16 3.75
CA VAL A 210 20.98 -9.26 4.62
C VAL A 210 20.13 -10.50 4.30
N PRO A 211 20.73 -11.68 4.01
CA PRO A 211 19.98 -12.90 3.73
C PRO A 211 19.02 -13.25 4.88
N ALA A 212 17.78 -13.62 4.55
CA ALA A 212 16.71 -13.84 5.54
C ALA A 212 17.11 -14.80 6.68
N ALA A 213 17.82 -15.89 6.36
CA ALA A 213 18.31 -16.87 7.33
C ALA A 213 19.34 -16.31 8.34
N GLN A 214 19.99 -15.19 8.02
CA GLN A 214 21.05 -14.58 8.82
C GLN A 214 20.57 -13.34 9.61
N ARG A 215 19.36 -12.81 9.34
CA ARG A 215 18.93 -11.52 9.93
C ARG A 215 18.80 -11.51 11.44
N ARG A 216 18.58 -12.68 12.06
CA ARG A 216 18.52 -12.86 13.53
C ARG A 216 19.86 -13.27 14.13
N GLN A 217 20.88 -13.52 13.31
CA GLN A 217 22.22 -13.82 13.77
C GLN A 217 22.95 -12.51 14.04
N VAL A 218 23.86 -12.55 15.00
CA VAL A 218 24.74 -11.42 15.32
C VAL A 218 25.61 -11.11 14.09
N LEU A 219 25.61 -9.86 13.64
CA LEU A 219 26.36 -9.44 12.45
C LEU A 219 27.87 -9.55 12.66
N HIS A 220 28.34 -9.01 13.79
CA HIS A 220 29.73 -9.01 14.22
C HIS A 220 29.80 -9.13 15.73
N GLU A 221 30.95 -9.58 16.25
CA GLU A 221 31.14 -9.72 17.70
C GLU A 221 30.86 -8.40 18.43
N GLY A 222 29.96 -8.44 19.42
CA GLY A 222 29.51 -7.27 20.16
C GLY A 222 28.49 -6.36 19.44
N GLN A 223 28.05 -6.69 18.22
CA GLN A 223 27.03 -5.94 17.49
C GLN A 223 25.65 -6.59 17.55
N PRO A 224 24.56 -5.83 17.40
CA PRO A 224 23.21 -6.39 17.28
C PRO A 224 23.06 -7.26 16.03
N SER A 225 22.01 -8.09 16.01
CA SER A 225 21.56 -8.74 14.78
C SER A 225 21.04 -7.69 13.78
N ALA A 226 20.93 -8.03 12.49
CA ALA A 226 20.34 -7.12 11.51
C ALA A 226 18.89 -6.73 11.88
N HIS A 227 18.14 -7.66 12.49
CA HIS A 227 16.80 -7.41 12.99
C HIS A 227 16.79 -6.40 14.14
N ASP A 228 17.65 -6.59 15.15
CA ASP A 228 17.71 -5.67 16.28
C ASP A 228 18.24 -4.29 15.87
N ALA A 229 19.21 -4.26 14.95
CA ALA A 229 19.72 -3.02 14.37
C ALA A 229 18.63 -2.24 13.62
N LEU A 230 17.80 -2.94 12.83
CA LEU A 230 16.65 -2.33 12.16
C LEU A 230 15.70 -1.70 13.18
N LEU A 231 15.31 -2.44 14.21
CA LEU A 231 14.38 -1.94 15.24
C LEU A 231 14.94 -0.72 15.96
N GLN A 232 16.22 -0.75 16.33
CA GLN A 232 16.89 0.40 16.96
C GLN A 232 16.93 1.62 16.04
N GLN A 233 17.23 1.43 14.75
CA GLN A 233 17.26 2.52 13.78
C GLN A 233 15.87 3.12 13.53
N LEU A 234 14.83 2.28 13.40
CA LEU A 234 13.44 2.73 13.25
C LEU A 234 12.99 3.52 14.49
N ALA A 235 13.30 3.04 15.69
CA ALA A 235 12.97 3.73 16.94
C ALA A 235 13.67 5.10 17.05
N LEU A 236 14.95 5.18 16.68
CA LEU A 236 15.70 6.45 16.65
C LEU A 236 15.09 7.45 15.68
N LEU A 237 14.84 7.02 14.42
CA LEU A 237 14.24 7.87 13.40
C LEU A 237 12.85 8.34 13.82
N HIS A 238 12.03 7.44 14.36
CA HIS A 238 10.70 7.76 14.87
C HIS A 238 10.76 8.81 16.00
N GLY A 239 11.67 8.65 16.96
CA GLY A 239 11.88 9.61 18.03
C GLY A 239 12.23 11.02 17.53
N GLU A 240 13.14 11.11 16.56
CA GLU A 240 13.51 12.38 15.94
C GLU A 240 12.32 13.01 15.18
N ILE A 241 11.53 12.21 14.46
CA ILE A 241 10.32 12.64 13.77
C ILE A 241 9.30 13.24 14.75
N LEU A 242 9.01 12.54 15.86
CA LEU A 242 8.10 13.04 16.89
C LEU A 242 8.62 14.31 17.57
N ALA A 243 9.94 14.45 17.73
CA ALA A 243 10.52 15.67 18.27
C ALA A 243 10.28 16.87 17.34
N ARG A 244 10.32 16.68 16.02
CA ARG A 244 10.00 17.74 15.03
C ARG A 244 8.50 17.99 14.92
N GLU A 245 7.67 16.96 15.02
CA GLU A 245 6.21 17.10 15.12
C GLU A 245 5.83 18.06 16.27
N LYS A 246 6.44 17.88 17.45
CA LYS A 246 6.21 18.78 18.61
C LYS A 246 6.64 20.23 18.36
N LYS A 247 7.68 20.45 17.54
CA LYS A 247 8.16 21.80 17.18
C LYS A 247 7.15 22.54 16.31
N ILE A 248 6.48 21.86 15.38
CA ILE A 248 5.52 22.47 14.44
C ILE A 248 4.40 23.24 15.18
N GLY A 249 3.86 22.68 16.26
CA GLY A 249 2.77 23.32 17.02
C GLY A 249 3.20 24.34 18.07
N ARG A 250 4.51 24.50 18.32
CA ARG A 250 5.03 25.20 19.51
C ARG A 250 4.70 26.69 19.51
N SER A 251 4.89 27.37 18.38
CA SER A 251 4.60 28.80 18.28
C SER A 251 3.12 29.13 18.43
N ALA A 252 2.23 28.28 17.87
CA ALA A 252 0.79 28.41 18.06
C ALA A 252 0.40 28.20 19.54
N ALA A 253 1.00 27.21 20.20
CA ALA A 253 0.78 26.95 21.62
C ALA A 253 1.21 28.13 22.50
N GLU A 254 2.33 28.80 22.19
CA GLU A 254 2.80 29.98 22.93
C GLU A 254 1.88 31.20 22.75
N VAL A 255 1.34 31.40 21.55
CA VAL A 255 0.33 32.44 21.30
C VAL A 255 -0.92 32.18 22.14
N LEU A 256 -1.44 30.96 22.14
CA LEU A 256 -2.61 30.58 22.95
C LEU A 256 -2.34 30.74 24.44
N ALA A 257 -1.17 30.32 24.92
CA ALA A 257 -0.79 30.49 26.33
C ALA A 257 -0.70 31.96 26.75
N ARG A 258 -0.20 32.85 25.88
CA ARG A 258 -0.20 34.31 26.13
C ARG A 258 -1.62 34.88 26.20
N GLN A 259 -2.49 34.47 25.27
CA GLN A 259 -3.89 34.89 25.29
C GLN A 259 -4.61 34.46 26.57
N GLN A 260 -4.38 33.22 27.02
CA GLN A 260 -4.94 32.71 28.27
C GLN A 260 -4.51 33.56 29.47
N ARG A 261 -3.20 33.83 29.62
CA ARG A 261 -2.68 34.69 30.71
C ARG A 261 -3.27 36.10 30.67
N PHE A 262 -3.48 36.65 29.48
CA PHE A 262 -4.13 37.95 29.32
C PHE A 262 -5.58 37.93 29.80
N LEU A 263 -6.36 36.92 29.41
CA LEU A 263 -7.76 36.78 29.85
C LEU A 263 -7.87 36.59 31.37
N GLU A 264 -6.99 35.80 31.97
CA GLU A 264 -6.91 35.63 33.42
C GLU A 264 -6.62 36.96 34.13
N SER A 265 -5.69 37.76 33.60
CA SER A 265 -5.36 39.10 34.15
C SER A 265 -6.51 40.10 34.06
N LYS A 266 -7.45 39.90 33.12
CA LYS A 266 -8.66 40.73 32.97
C LYS A 266 -9.80 40.29 33.88
N LYS A 267 -9.86 39.01 34.25
CA LYS A 267 -10.84 38.48 35.23
C LYS A 267 -10.49 38.86 36.68
N SER A 268 -9.23 39.13 36.97
CA SER A 268 -8.78 39.50 38.32
C SER A 268 -8.84 41.01 38.60
N ARG A 269 -9.42 41.81 37.70
CA ARG A 269 -9.74 43.24 37.89
C ARG A 269 -11.24 43.42 38.00
#